data_AF-X1SSP4-F1
#
_entry.id   AF-X1SSP4-F1
#
_cell.length_a   1.000
_cell.length_b   1.000
_cell.length_c   1.000
_cell.angle_alpha   90.00
_cell.angle_beta   90.00
_cell.angle_gamma   90.00
#
_symmetry.space_group_name_H-M   'P 1'
#
loop_
_entity.id
_entity.type
_entity.pdbx_description
1 polymer ?
#
loop_
_entity_poly.entity_id
_entity_poly.type
_entity_poly.pdbx_seq_one_letter_code
_entity_poly.pdbx_strand_id
1 'polypeptide(L)'
;MEQTMTPPVDKDIETKIERLRTELDTLRDEVYGRLRGATLSDWVTSPESPGIVINEERAKATPCKCFTYKGKDYCYSPGIIGMLEAGQVPTYCPTKVYEVRPGIKQRFEEFAEAAEVAHKKIEEIPKGERLVPWLTAMGKELRAKGIEV
;
A
#
# COMPACT_ATOMS: atom_id res chain seq x y z
N MET A 1 -45.56 -19.79 -15.87
CA MET A 1 -44.46 -20.47 -15.14
C MET A 1 -43.32 -20.63 -16.14
N GLU A 2 -42.41 -19.68 -16.16
CA GLU A 2 -41.25 -19.68 -17.05
C GLU A 2 -40.12 -20.40 -16.32
N GLN A 3 -39.80 -21.63 -16.74
CA GLN A 3 -38.67 -22.37 -16.21
C GLN A 3 -37.43 -21.97 -17.01
N THR A 4 -36.56 -21.17 -16.40
CA THR A 4 -35.22 -20.88 -16.89
C THR A 4 -34.40 -22.16 -16.84
N MET A 5 -34.30 -22.85 -17.98
CA MET A 5 -33.39 -23.98 -18.14
C MET A 5 -31.96 -23.46 -18.25
N THR A 6 -31.16 -23.65 -17.20
CA THR A 6 -29.71 -23.50 -17.25
C THR A 6 -29.15 -24.52 -18.26
N PRO A 7 -28.30 -24.12 -19.22
CA PRO A 7 -27.71 -25.07 -20.16
C PRO A 7 -26.82 -26.08 -19.40
N PRO A 8 -26.75 -27.35 -19.84
CA PRO A 8 -25.90 -28.34 -19.20
C PRO A 8 -24.46 -27.90 -19.35
N VAL A 9 -23.80 -27.60 -18.23
CA VAL A 9 -22.38 -27.28 -18.22
C VAL A 9 -21.64 -28.55 -18.64
N ASP A 10 -20.81 -28.42 -19.67
CA ASP A 10 -20.00 -29.52 -20.19
C ASP A 10 -19.10 -30.05 -19.06
N LYS A 11 -19.19 -31.35 -18.77
CA LYS A 11 -18.41 -32.00 -17.70
C LYS A 11 -16.91 -31.82 -17.89
N ASP A 12 -16.44 -31.66 -19.13
CA ASP A 12 -15.04 -31.35 -19.42
C ASP A 12 -14.66 -29.94 -18.96
N ILE A 13 -15.57 -28.98 -19.10
CA ILE A 13 -15.40 -27.61 -18.61
C ILE A 13 -15.40 -27.59 -17.07
N GLU A 14 -16.31 -28.31 -16.42
CA GLU A 14 -16.32 -28.43 -14.94
C GLU A 14 -15.01 -29.01 -14.41
N THR A 15 -14.50 -30.05 -15.08
CA THR A 15 -13.22 -30.69 -14.71
C THR A 15 -12.05 -29.72 -14.86
N LYS A 16 -12.04 -28.90 -15.93
CA LYS A 16 -11.03 -27.85 -16.12
C LYS A 16 -11.11 -26.75 -15.09
N ILE A 17 -12.32 -26.31 -14.73
CA ILE A 17 -12.55 -25.30 -13.69
C ILE A 17 -12.01 -25.80 -12.35
N GLU A 18 -12.30 -27.05 -11.98
CA GLU A 18 -11.88 -27.59 -10.70
C GLU A 18 -10.36 -27.80 -10.62
N ARG A 19 -9.75 -28.21 -11.73
CA ARG A 19 -8.28 -28.24 -11.87
C ARG A 19 -7.66 -26.86 -11.69
N LEU A 20 -8.20 -25.84 -12.36
CA LEU A 20 -7.69 -24.46 -12.24
C LEU A 20 -7.84 -23.91 -10.82
N ARG A 21 -8.93 -24.25 -10.12
CA ARG A 21 -9.10 -23.89 -8.70
C ARG A 21 -8.03 -24.52 -7.82
N THR A 22 -7.75 -25.79 -8.03
CA THR A 22 -6.71 -26.52 -7.27
C THR A 22 -5.32 -25.96 -7.55
N GLU A 23 -5.01 -25.64 -8.80
CA GLU A 23 -3.74 -24.99 -9.18
C GLU A 23 -3.61 -23.60 -8.52
N LEU A 24 -4.71 -22.82 -8.49
CA LEU A 24 -4.74 -21.51 -7.84
C LEU A 24 -4.55 -21.61 -6.31
N ASP A 25 -5.22 -22.56 -5.66
CA ASP A 25 -5.07 -22.82 -4.23
C ASP A 25 -3.63 -23.25 -3.88
N THR A 26 -3.03 -24.08 -4.72
CA THR A 26 -1.63 -24.51 -4.55
C THR A 26 -0.67 -23.32 -4.67
N LEU A 27 -0.82 -22.49 -5.70
CA LEU A 27 0.00 -21.29 -5.87
C LEU A 27 -0.18 -20.30 -4.72
N ARG A 28 -1.42 -20.14 -4.24
CA ARG A 28 -1.74 -19.32 -3.08
C ARG A 28 -1.01 -19.84 -1.84
N ASP A 29 -1.05 -21.13 -1.58
CA ASP A 29 -0.41 -21.75 -0.42
C ASP A 29 1.12 -21.75 -0.53
N GLU A 30 1.69 -21.86 -1.73
CA GLU A 30 3.12 -21.67 -1.99
C GLU A 30 3.56 -20.22 -1.74
N VAL A 31 2.78 -19.24 -2.21
CA VAL A 31 3.06 -17.82 -1.99
C VAL A 31 2.95 -17.49 -0.50
N TYR A 32 1.88 -17.92 0.19
CA TYR A 32 1.74 -17.74 1.64
C TYR A 32 2.78 -18.55 2.43
N GLY A 33 3.18 -19.71 1.93
CA GLY A 33 4.24 -20.55 2.48
C GLY A 33 5.61 -19.87 2.42
N ARG A 34 5.92 -19.27 1.27
CA ARG A 34 7.16 -18.52 1.00
C ARG A 34 7.19 -17.16 1.72
N LEU A 35 6.02 -16.59 1.97
CA LEU A 35 5.82 -15.36 2.75
C LEU A 35 5.45 -15.65 4.20
N ARG A 36 5.64 -16.88 4.72
CA ARG A 36 5.36 -17.17 6.14
C ARG A 36 6.17 -16.25 7.03
N GLY A 37 5.47 -15.47 7.84
CA GLY A 37 6.06 -14.48 8.74
C GLY A 37 6.20 -13.08 8.15
N ALA A 38 5.93 -12.88 6.85
CA ALA A 38 5.83 -11.54 6.27
C ALA A 38 4.49 -10.93 6.68
N THR A 39 4.56 -9.95 7.56
CA THR A 39 3.43 -9.14 7.99
C THR A 39 3.34 -7.86 7.15
N LEU A 40 2.15 -7.28 7.01
CA LEU A 40 2.00 -5.92 6.47
C LEU A 40 2.94 -4.93 7.18
N SER A 41 3.20 -5.15 8.47
CA SER A 41 4.16 -4.40 9.28
C SER A 41 5.58 -4.41 8.72
N ASP A 42 6.04 -5.50 8.11
CA ASP A 42 7.40 -5.61 7.56
C ASP A 42 7.61 -4.73 6.32
N TRP A 43 6.52 -4.39 5.64
CA TRP A 43 6.51 -3.53 4.46
C TRP A 43 6.27 -2.06 4.82
N VAL A 44 5.48 -1.80 5.86
CA VAL A 44 4.96 -0.46 6.23
C VAL A 44 5.86 0.31 7.19
N THR A 45 6.71 -0.35 7.98
CA THR A 45 7.38 0.28 9.16
C THR A 45 8.78 0.86 8.92
N SER A 46 9.26 0.91 7.67
CA SER A 46 10.53 1.58 7.36
C SER A 46 10.30 3.09 7.13
N PRO A 47 11.18 4.00 7.62
CA PRO A 47 11.17 5.40 7.19
C PRO A 47 11.42 5.58 5.69
N GLU A 48 11.92 4.54 5.02
CA GLU A 48 12.05 4.42 3.57
C GLU A 48 10.98 3.49 2.96
N SER A 49 9.87 3.23 3.66
CA SER A 49 8.83 2.26 3.25
C SER A 49 8.45 2.52 1.79
N PRO A 50 8.84 1.61 0.87
CA PRO A 50 8.63 1.82 -0.55
C PRO A 50 7.14 1.80 -0.82
N GLY A 51 6.71 2.58 -1.80
CA GLY A 51 5.33 2.57 -2.24
C GLY A 51 4.91 1.16 -2.65
N ILE A 52 3.80 0.67 -2.11
CA ILE A 52 3.28 -0.66 -2.41
C ILE A 52 2.54 -0.60 -3.74
N VAL A 53 3.02 -1.33 -4.74
CA VAL A 53 2.39 -1.39 -6.06
C VAL A 53 1.13 -2.25 -5.99
N ILE A 54 -0.03 -1.62 -6.21
CA ILE A 54 -1.34 -2.29 -6.21
C ILE A 54 -1.85 -2.48 -7.63
N ASN A 55 -1.58 -1.52 -8.51
CA ASN A 55 -1.95 -1.59 -9.92
C ASN A 55 -0.80 -1.02 -10.77
N GLU A 56 -0.01 -1.92 -11.34
CA GLU A 56 1.19 -1.58 -12.09
C GLU A 56 0.87 -0.82 -13.39
N GLU A 57 -0.15 -1.27 -14.12
CA GLU A 57 -0.57 -0.64 -15.38
C GLU A 57 -1.01 0.81 -15.15
N ARG A 58 -1.85 1.03 -14.14
CA ARG A 58 -2.32 2.36 -13.76
C ARG A 58 -1.17 3.24 -13.27
N ALA A 59 -0.25 2.68 -12.47
CA ALA A 59 0.90 3.41 -11.97
C ALA A 59 1.81 3.90 -13.11
N LYS A 60 2.00 3.10 -14.16
CA LYS A 60 2.79 3.47 -15.34
C LYS A 60 2.07 4.38 -16.33
N ALA A 61 0.74 4.33 -16.37
CA ALA A 61 -0.06 5.11 -17.31
C ALA A 61 -0.41 6.52 -16.80
N THR A 62 -0.35 6.76 -15.49
CA THR A 62 -0.81 8.00 -14.89
C THR A 62 0.34 8.93 -14.47
N PRO A 63 0.19 10.26 -14.59
CA PRO A 63 1.19 11.19 -14.10
C PRO A 63 1.35 11.09 -12.58
N CYS A 64 2.60 11.06 -12.12
CA CYS A 64 2.92 11.19 -10.70
C CYS A 64 2.57 12.58 -10.21
N LYS A 65 2.13 12.63 -8.95
CA LYS A 65 1.89 13.86 -8.24
C LYS A 65 2.99 14.06 -7.21
N CYS A 66 3.71 15.16 -7.35
CA CYS A 66 4.89 15.44 -6.56
C CYS A 66 4.75 16.76 -5.79
N PHE A 67 5.45 16.87 -4.67
CA PHE A 67 5.67 18.13 -3.97
C PHE A 67 7.06 18.14 -3.33
N THR A 68 7.63 19.33 -3.19
CA THR A 68 8.95 19.49 -2.59
C THR A 68 8.82 19.89 -1.12
N TYR A 69 9.46 19.14 -0.23
CA TYR A 69 9.53 19.40 1.20
C TYR A 69 10.97 19.20 1.70
N LYS A 70 11.51 20.18 2.45
CA LYS A 70 12.90 20.19 2.96
C LYS A 70 13.98 19.84 1.90
N GLY A 71 13.78 20.32 0.67
CA GLY A 71 14.72 20.09 -0.44
C GLY A 71 14.66 18.69 -1.07
N LYS A 72 13.72 17.84 -0.65
CA LYS A 72 13.45 16.53 -1.26
C LYS A 72 12.11 16.54 -1.97
N ASP A 73 12.04 15.82 -3.09
CA ASP A 73 10.81 15.60 -3.82
C ASP A 73 10.10 14.34 -3.34
N TYR A 74 8.86 14.50 -2.92
CA TYR A 74 7.97 13.41 -2.55
C TYR A 74 6.96 13.23 -3.67
N CYS A 75 6.94 12.05 -4.28
CA CYS A 75 6.05 11.72 -5.39
C CYS A 75 5.19 10.51 -5.04
N TYR A 76 3.94 10.52 -5.49
CA TYR A 76 3.07 9.35 -5.49
C TYR A 76 2.46 9.13 -6.87
N SER A 77 2.26 7.86 -7.26
CA SER A 77 1.60 7.49 -8.51
C SER A 77 0.22 6.87 -8.23
N PRO A 78 -0.85 7.26 -8.94
CA PRO A 78 -2.15 6.58 -8.87
C PRO A 78 -2.04 5.09 -9.26
N GLY A 79 -2.02 4.21 -8.27
CA GLY A 79 -1.76 2.77 -8.44
C GLY A 79 -0.73 2.22 -7.45
N ILE A 80 -0.09 3.11 -6.69
CA ILE A 80 0.87 2.80 -5.63
C ILE A 80 0.36 3.42 -4.32
N ILE A 81 0.35 2.64 -3.25
CA ILE A 81 0.02 3.11 -1.89
C ILE A 81 1.31 3.55 -1.22
N GLY A 82 1.35 4.81 -0.77
CA GLY A 82 2.54 5.40 -0.14
C GLY A 82 3.33 6.30 -1.08
N MET A 83 4.42 6.85 -0.56
CA MET A 83 5.35 7.67 -1.34
C MET A 83 6.34 6.77 -2.09
N LEU A 84 6.72 7.19 -3.28
CA LEU A 84 7.72 6.49 -4.08
C LEU A 84 9.12 6.76 -3.53
N GLU A 85 9.91 5.72 -3.37
CA GLU A 85 11.35 5.86 -3.11
C GLU A 85 12.11 6.25 -4.39
N ALA A 86 13.36 6.69 -4.23
CA ALA A 86 14.21 7.11 -5.34
C ALA A 86 14.36 6.04 -6.44
N GLY A 87 14.35 4.75 -6.08
CA GLY A 87 14.40 3.63 -7.03
C GLY A 87 13.10 3.37 -7.79
N GLN A 88 11.95 3.74 -7.22
CA GLN A 88 10.63 3.53 -7.83
C GLN A 88 10.21 4.66 -8.77
N VAL A 89 10.68 5.88 -8.52
CA VAL A 89 10.35 7.08 -9.31
C VAL A 89 10.65 6.89 -10.81
N PRO A 90 11.82 6.37 -11.24
CA PRO A 90 12.11 6.19 -12.67
C PRO A 90 11.16 5.21 -13.36
N THR A 91 10.68 4.21 -12.62
CA THR A 91 9.83 3.13 -13.16
C THR A 91 8.38 3.53 -13.27
N TYR A 92 7.88 4.32 -12.30
CA TYR A 92 6.45 4.58 -12.14
C TYR A 92 6.05 6.04 -12.31
N CYS A 93 6.99 6.96 -12.54
CA CYS A 93 6.69 8.35 -12.87
C CYS A 93 7.02 8.67 -14.33
N PRO A 94 6.13 8.30 -15.28
CA PRO A 94 6.31 8.69 -16.70
C PRO A 94 6.31 10.21 -16.88
N THR A 95 5.58 10.92 -16.03
CA THR A 95 5.51 12.39 -16.00
C THR A 95 5.29 12.83 -14.56
N LYS A 96 5.93 13.92 -14.14
CA LYS A 96 5.76 14.51 -12.81
C LYS A 96 4.93 15.79 -12.90
N VAL A 97 3.86 15.85 -12.13
CA VAL A 97 3.04 17.05 -11.93
C VAL A 97 3.26 17.53 -10.51
N TYR A 98 3.83 18.73 -10.37
CA TYR A 98 4.06 19.31 -9.05
C TYR A 98 2.77 19.97 -8.54
N GLU A 99 2.20 19.42 -7.46
CA GLU A 99 1.01 19.97 -6.85
C GLU A 99 1.37 21.19 -5.99
N VAL A 100 0.90 22.36 -6.40
CA VAL A 100 0.94 23.59 -5.60
C VAL A 100 -0.36 23.68 -4.79
N ARG A 101 -0.66 22.66 -3.99
CA ARG A 101 -1.82 22.71 -3.08
C ARG A 101 -1.43 23.51 -1.83
N PRO A 102 -2.05 24.66 -1.54
CA PRO A 102 -1.85 25.32 -0.25
C PRO A 102 -2.30 24.36 0.86
N GLY A 103 -1.40 24.06 1.79
CA GLY A 103 -1.65 23.16 2.92
C GLY A 103 -1.12 21.73 2.78
N ILE A 104 -0.69 21.27 1.59
CA ILE A 104 -0.13 19.90 1.47
C ILE A 104 1.18 19.76 2.25
N LYS A 105 2.03 20.80 2.22
CA LYS A 105 3.27 20.85 2.98
C LYS A 105 3.04 20.86 4.48
N GLN A 106 2.07 21.64 4.95
CA GLN A 106 1.71 21.73 6.36
C GLN A 106 1.19 20.39 6.87
N ARG A 107 0.25 19.76 6.16
CA ARG A 107 -0.27 18.44 6.53
C ARG A 107 0.83 17.38 6.53
N PHE A 108 1.74 17.44 5.54
CA PHE A 108 2.86 16.51 5.48
C PHE A 108 3.84 16.71 6.64
N GLU A 109 4.11 17.95 7.03
CA GLU A 109 4.95 18.28 8.18
C GLU A 109 4.32 17.81 9.50
N GLU A 110 3.03 18.11 9.71
CA GLU A 110 2.30 17.66 10.90
C GLU A 110 2.26 16.13 11.01
N PHE A 111 2.07 15.44 9.88
CA PHE A 111 2.08 13.98 9.81
C PHE A 111 3.48 13.40 10.03
N ALA A 112 4.52 14.00 9.43
CA ALA A 112 5.90 13.57 9.60
C ALA A 112 6.35 13.72 11.06
N GLU A 113 6.01 14.82 11.72
CA GLU A 113 6.27 15.01 13.15
C GLU A 113 5.56 13.97 14.02
N ALA A 114 4.28 13.71 13.75
CA ALA A 114 3.51 12.70 14.47
C ALA A 114 4.10 11.29 14.28
N ALA A 115 4.55 10.96 13.07
CA ALA A 115 5.18 9.70 12.74
C ALA A 115 6.51 9.51 13.49
N GLU A 116 7.36 10.55 13.56
CA GLU A 116 8.63 10.53 14.31
C GLU A 116 8.40 10.27 15.81
N VAL A 117 7.40 10.94 16.41
CA VAL A 117 7.05 10.71 17.81
C VAL A 117 6.49 9.30 18.03
N ALA A 118 5.63 8.83 17.12
CA ALA A 118 5.08 7.48 17.18
C ALA A 118 6.18 6.41 17.05
N HIS A 119 7.16 6.61 16.16
CA HIS A 119 8.31 5.70 15.99
C HIS A 119 9.13 5.58 17.26
N LYS A 120 9.45 6.70 17.93
CA LYS A 120 10.18 6.67 19.22
C LYS A 120 9.44 5.87 20.29
N LYS A 121 8.11 5.97 20.32
CA LYS A 121 7.26 5.26 21.31
C LYS A 121 7.23 3.74 21.11
N ILE A 122 7.52 3.26 19.90
CA ILE A 122 7.47 1.83 19.56
C ILE A 122 8.86 1.24 19.32
N GLU A 123 9.93 2.00 19.54
CA GLU A 123 11.31 1.60 19.23
C GLU A 123 11.73 0.34 20.00
N GLU A 124 11.25 0.20 21.23
CA GLU A 124 11.51 -0.93 22.13
C GLU A 124 10.66 -2.18 21.80
N ILE A 125 9.59 -2.04 21.01
CA ILE A 125 8.71 -3.16 20.65
C ILE A 125 9.42 -4.03 19.60
N PRO A 126 9.38 -5.37 19.61
CA PRO A 126 9.95 -6.20 18.56
C PRO A 126 9.38 -5.89 17.16
N LYS A 127 10.22 -6.01 16.12
CA LYS A 127 9.74 -5.93 14.72
C LYS A 127 8.70 -7.04 14.46
N GLY A 128 7.69 -6.74 13.65
CA GLY A 128 6.51 -7.60 13.43
C GLY A 128 5.29 -7.23 14.29
N GLU A 129 5.50 -6.75 15.52
CA GLU A 129 4.42 -6.36 16.46
C GLU A 129 4.15 -4.85 16.49
N ARG A 130 4.90 -4.08 15.71
CA ARG A 130 4.94 -2.60 15.78
C ARG A 130 3.75 -1.90 15.15
N LEU A 131 3.05 -2.51 14.18
CA LEU A 131 2.07 -1.80 13.35
C LEU A 131 0.88 -1.26 14.15
N VAL A 132 0.21 -2.10 14.94
CA VAL A 132 -0.96 -1.69 15.73
C VAL A 132 -0.58 -0.65 16.80
N PRO A 133 0.50 -0.85 17.59
CA PRO A 133 1.01 0.18 18.50
C PRO A 133 1.37 1.49 17.80
N TRP A 134 1.99 1.43 16.63
CA TRP A 134 2.36 2.61 15.86
C TRP A 134 1.13 3.38 15.38
N LEU A 135 0.15 2.70 14.78
CA LEU A 135 -1.11 3.31 14.34
C LEU A 135 -1.84 3.96 15.53
N THR A 136 -1.84 3.29 16.68
CA THR A 136 -2.44 3.82 17.91
C THR A 136 -1.71 5.07 18.41
N ALA A 137 -0.37 5.06 18.41
CA ALA A 137 0.44 6.20 18.81
C ALA A 137 0.28 7.39 17.85
N MET A 138 0.33 7.13 16.55
CA MET A 138 0.15 8.13 15.50
C MET A 138 -1.24 8.77 15.55
N GLY A 139 -2.29 7.98 15.71
CA GLY A 139 -3.65 8.50 15.88
C GLY A 139 -3.80 9.39 17.11
N LYS A 140 -3.12 9.09 18.22
CA LYS A 140 -3.10 9.97 19.41
C LYS A 140 -2.39 11.30 19.13
N GLU A 141 -1.24 11.28 18.46
CA GLU A 141 -0.49 12.50 18.12
C GLU A 141 -1.26 13.40 17.15
N LEU A 142 -1.89 12.81 16.13
CA LEU A 142 -2.68 13.57 15.16
C LEU A 142 -3.93 14.18 15.79
N ARG A 143 -4.65 13.44 16.64
CA ARG A 143 -5.79 13.97 17.40
C ARG A 143 -5.40 15.11 18.33
N ALA A 144 -4.23 15.03 18.97
CA ALA A 144 -3.72 16.11 19.81
C ALA A 144 -3.43 17.39 19.01
N LYS A 145 -3.11 17.26 17.71
CA LYS A 145 -2.94 18.37 16.76
C LYS A 145 -4.26 18.84 16.11
N GLY A 146 -5.41 18.29 16.51
CA GLY A 146 -6.72 18.64 15.94
C GLY A 146 -6.98 18.08 14.55
N ILE A 147 -6.20 17.07 14.13
CA ILE A 147 -6.33 16.41 12.83
C ILE A 147 -7.20 15.17 13.00
N GLU A 148 -8.32 15.10 12.27
CA GLU A 148 -9.18 13.93 12.25
C GLU A 148 -8.57 12.83 11.36
N VAL A 149 -8.52 11.60 11.88
CA VAL A 149 -7.87 10.42 11.28
C VAL A 149 -8.82 9.24 11.30
#